data_AF-A0A3B0XRU9-F1
#
_entry.id   AF-A0A3B0XRU9-F1
#
_cell.length_a   1.000
_cell.length_b   1.000
_cell.length_c   1.000
_cell.angle_alpha   90.00
_cell.angle_beta   90.00
_cell.angle_gamma   90.00
#
_symmetry.space_group_name_H-M   'P 1'
#
loop_
_entity.id
_entity.type
_entity.pdbx_description
1 polymer ?
#
loop_
_entity_poly.entity_id
_entity_poly.type
_entity_poly.pdbx_seq_one_letter_code
_entity_poly.pdbx_strand_id
1 'polypeptide(L)'
;MGCWNGTCAVTGLPIFHGDPVVVVLLKAANNPESDSFCEPLAYNAPLPLTFEGEYNDYGGVENYHGEALDIILESIRAVLTEREEGENKYHDLEVIRDDFDIEKLFIFDHKGILRIDNDIKLEFDKRDSIRLTHIIIHRDVYYSIVESTKISRWNGDDGETIECGLASYRAEYDTYVNDLNALVTVEGDVDPDDIKAYMNKFKYDMNGEAGDTMVAEVISNRGYTSYHMRRPIKLSKIFKDMVESGDNIKTVLDNAISFYFFNQFMNRARRSYHVPSGSGSQDSETYAQVLAANLTLEMAAKQQKYWDEI
;
A
#
# COMPACT_ATOMS: atom_id res chain seq x y z
N MET A 1 2.97 -5.14 33.58
CA MET A 1 1.75 -5.40 32.78
C MET A 1 2.13 -6.38 31.69
N GLY A 2 1.23 -7.27 31.27
CA GLY A 2 1.56 -8.34 30.32
C GLY A 2 1.97 -7.80 28.95
N CYS A 3 2.91 -8.48 28.30
CA CYS A 3 3.31 -8.26 26.92
C CYS A 3 2.14 -8.56 25.96
N TRP A 4 1.91 -7.70 24.97
CA TRP A 4 0.87 -7.85 23.96
C TRP A 4 1.55 -8.15 22.63
N ASN A 5 1.79 -9.43 22.37
CA ASN A 5 2.32 -9.86 21.08
C ASN A 5 1.41 -9.40 19.93
N GLY A 6 2.02 -8.82 18.91
CA GLY A 6 1.35 -8.52 17.66
C GLY A 6 0.96 -9.82 16.94
N THR A 7 0.14 -9.71 15.90
CA THR A 7 -0.18 -10.86 15.04
C THR A 7 0.19 -10.50 13.61
N CYS A 8 1.03 -11.32 12.99
CA CYS A 8 1.42 -11.14 11.60
C CYS A 8 0.19 -11.30 10.70
N ALA A 9 -0.10 -10.29 9.87
CA ALA A 9 -1.29 -10.27 9.02
C ALA A 9 -1.33 -11.38 7.95
N VAL A 10 -0.18 -11.98 7.63
CA VAL A 10 -0.07 -13.06 6.64
C VAL A 10 -0.14 -14.43 7.31
N THR A 11 0.75 -14.69 8.28
CA THR A 11 0.92 -16.03 8.87
C THR A 11 -0.01 -16.29 10.05
N GLY A 12 -0.56 -15.23 10.67
CA GLY A 12 -1.32 -15.33 11.92
C GLY A 12 -0.47 -15.70 13.14
N LEU A 13 0.86 -15.76 12.99
CA LEU A 13 1.78 -16.06 14.09
C LEU A 13 2.08 -14.80 14.92
N PRO A 14 2.45 -14.97 16.20
CA PRO A 14 2.86 -13.86 17.06
C PRO A 14 4.00 -13.03 16.45
N ILE A 15 4.02 -11.75 16.75
CA ILE A 15 5.16 -10.84 16.56
C ILE A 15 5.56 -10.38 17.96
N PHE A 16 6.81 -10.62 18.34
CA PHE A 16 7.36 -10.30 19.65
C PHE A 16 8.01 -8.92 19.66
N HIS A 17 8.20 -8.36 20.85
CA HIS A 17 8.92 -7.10 21.03
C HIS A 17 10.30 -7.13 20.35
N GLY A 18 10.61 -6.11 19.56
CA GLY A 18 11.87 -6.01 18.81
C GLY A 18 11.91 -6.82 17.51
N ASP A 19 10.87 -7.59 17.18
CA ASP A 19 10.83 -8.28 15.88
C ASP A 19 10.76 -7.24 14.75
N PRO A 20 11.57 -7.40 13.68
CA PRO A 20 11.53 -6.52 12.53
C PRO A 20 10.23 -6.74 11.74
N VAL A 21 9.52 -5.66 11.46
CA VAL A 21 8.22 -5.67 10.78
C VAL A 21 8.15 -4.69 9.62
N VAL A 22 7.26 -4.99 8.68
CA VAL A 22 6.79 -4.08 7.64
C VAL A 22 5.38 -3.63 8.00
N VAL A 23 5.14 -2.32 7.94
CA VAL A 23 3.85 -1.69 8.22
C VAL A 23 3.15 -1.36 6.90
N VAL A 24 1.90 -1.80 6.80
CA VAL A 24 1.00 -1.43 5.70
C VAL A 24 -0.18 -0.68 6.30
N LEU A 25 -0.41 0.55 5.82
CA LEU A 25 -1.58 1.32 6.19
C LEU A 25 -2.77 0.92 5.34
N LEU A 26 -3.94 0.88 5.97
CA LEU A 26 -5.21 0.51 5.36
C LEU A 26 -6.18 1.68 5.50
N LYS A 27 -7.00 1.90 4.49
CA LYS A 27 -8.19 2.76 4.58
C LYS A 27 -9.45 1.94 4.54
N ALA A 28 -10.48 2.34 5.29
CA ALA A 28 -11.78 1.70 5.23
C ALA A 28 -12.40 1.87 3.82
N ALA A 29 -12.73 0.76 3.16
CA ALA A 29 -13.07 0.74 1.75
C ALA A 29 -14.55 1.02 1.48
N ASN A 30 -15.48 0.44 2.22
CA ASN A 30 -16.92 0.56 1.91
C ASN A 30 -17.80 0.54 3.16
N ASN A 31 -19.11 0.77 2.95
CA ASN A 31 -20.13 0.42 3.93
C ASN A 31 -20.36 -1.10 3.90
N PRO A 32 -20.09 -1.84 4.99
CA PRO A 32 -20.23 -3.29 5.05
C PRO A 32 -21.66 -3.81 4.78
N GLU A 33 -22.67 -2.93 4.80
CA GLU A 33 -24.07 -3.30 4.55
C GLU A 33 -24.45 -3.34 3.06
N SER A 34 -23.67 -2.74 2.16
CA SER A 34 -24.06 -2.57 0.74
C SER A 34 -23.29 -3.43 -0.26
N ASP A 35 -22.15 -4.01 0.12
CA ASP A 35 -21.22 -4.60 -0.84
C ASP A 35 -21.09 -6.12 -0.77
N SER A 36 -20.85 -6.71 -1.95
CA SER A 36 -20.59 -8.15 -2.11
C SER A 36 -19.25 -8.51 -1.47
N PHE A 37 -19.26 -9.53 -0.60
CA PHE A 37 -18.11 -10.04 0.17
C PHE A 37 -17.09 -10.82 -0.67
N CYS A 38 -16.90 -10.46 -1.93
CA CYS A 38 -16.16 -11.29 -2.88
C CYS A 38 -14.73 -10.84 -3.17
N GLU A 39 -14.35 -9.65 -2.73
CA GLU A 39 -13.03 -9.07 -2.99
C GLU A 39 -12.25 -8.87 -1.67
N PRO A 40 -10.92 -9.12 -1.65
CA PRO A 40 -10.06 -8.90 -0.48
C PRO A 40 -10.13 -7.48 0.11
N LEU A 41 -10.61 -6.54 -0.71
CA LEU A 41 -10.65 -5.11 -0.47
C LEU A 41 -12.01 -4.60 -0.02
N ALA A 42 -12.98 -5.50 0.21
CA ALA A 42 -14.36 -5.13 0.50
C ALA A 42 -14.52 -4.24 1.74
N TYR A 43 -13.66 -4.34 2.76
CA TYR A 43 -13.76 -3.52 3.99
C TYR A 43 -12.58 -2.58 4.18
N ASN A 44 -11.40 -2.98 3.73
CA ASN A 44 -10.18 -2.20 3.87
C ASN A 44 -9.38 -2.31 2.57
N ALA A 45 -8.87 -1.18 2.11
CA ALA A 45 -7.97 -1.13 0.97
C ALA A 45 -6.60 -0.58 1.43
N PRO A 46 -5.50 -1.22 1.06
CA PRO A 46 -4.19 -0.79 1.49
C PRO A 46 -3.75 0.48 0.77
N LEU A 47 -2.97 1.30 1.47
CA LEU A 47 -2.23 2.40 0.88
C LEU A 47 -0.99 1.86 0.17
N PRO A 48 -0.57 2.45 -0.97
CA PRO A 48 0.35 1.81 -1.90
C PRO A 48 1.83 1.95 -1.55
N LEU A 49 2.15 2.29 -0.30
CA LEU A 49 3.51 2.46 0.21
C LEU A 49 3.62 1.84 1.60
N THR A 50 4.81 1.37 1.95
CA THR A 50 5.12 0.73 3.23
C THR A 50 6.33 1.36 3.89
N PHE A 51 6.48 1.13 5.19
CA PHE A 51 7.70 1.46 5.94
C PHE A 51 8.03 0.31 6.91
N GLU A 52 9.23 0.34 7.47
CA GLU A 52 9.79 -0.70 8.33
C GLU A 52 10.02 -0.18 9.75
N GLY A 53 10.19 -1.10 10.70
CA GLY A 53 10.61 -0.80 12.06
C GLY A 53 10.61 -2.06 12.94
N GLU A 54 10.58 -1.87 14.25
CA GLU A 54 10.57 -2.93 15.26
C GLU A 54 9.27 -2.90 16.06
N TYR A 55 8.68 -4.06 16.33
CA TYR A 55 7.43 -4.13 17.08
C TYR A 55 7.62 -3.71 18.55
N ASN A 56 6.79 -2.80 19.05
CA ASN A 56 6.98 -2.17 20.37
C ASN A 56 6.19 -2.81 21.53
N ASP A 57 5.60 -3.98 21.34
CA ASP A 57 4.78 -4.70 22.34
C ASP A 57 3.42 -4.05 22.73
N TYR A 58 3.03 -2.94 22.07
CA TYR A 58 1.76 -2.24 22.35
C TYR A 58 0.94 -1.98 21.08
N GLY A 59 1.10 -2.83 20.07
CA GLY A 59 0.37 -2.71 18.81
C GLY A 59 0.87 -1.58 17.90
N GLY A 60 2.06 -1.03 18.16
CA GLY A 60 2.72 -0.05 17.30
C GLY A 60 4.13 -0.49 16.90
N VAL A 61 4.88 0.43 16.31
CA VAL A 61 6.24 0.19 15.81
C VAL A 61 7.17 1.31 16.26
N GLU A 62 8.38 0.96 16.66
CA GLU A 62 9.49 1.86 17.01
C GLU A 62 10.68 1.65 16.06
N ASN A 63 11.73 2.46 16.18
CA ASN A 63 12.91 2.40 15.30
C ASN A 63 12.54 2.39 13.80
N TYR A 64 11.50 3.15 13.47
CA TYR A 64 10.90 3.18 12.14
C TYR A 64 11.84 3.83 11.12
N HIS A 65 11.82 3.31 9.90
CA HIS A 65 12.62 3.79 8.79
C HIS A 65 11.98 3.39 7.46
N GLY A 66 12.47 3.98 6.37
CA GLY A 66 12.03 3.67 5.03
C GLY A 66 11.89 4.93 4.17
N GLU A 67 12.22 4.77 2.89
CA GLU A 67 12.31 5.86 1.91
C GLU A 67 10.95 6.52 1.62
N ALA A 68 9.87 5.80 1.88
CA ALA A 68 8.50 6.26 1.70
C ALA A 68 7.85 6.83 2.98
N LEU A 69 8.51 6.77 4.14
CA LEU A 69 7.90 7.13 5.42
C LEU A 69 7.42 8.58 5.44
N ASP A 70 8.28 9.52 5.08
CA ASP A 70 7.93 10.94 5.09
C ASP A 70 6.81 11.24 4.07
N ILE A 71 6.86 10.62 2.90
CA ILE A 71 5.80 10.72 1.87
C ILE A 71 4.46 10.24 2.43
N ILE A 72 4.45 9.13 3.15
CA ILE A 72 3.23 8.59 3.79
C ILE A 72 2.70 9.59 4.82
N LEU A 73 3.54 10.07 5.73
CA LEU A 73 3.16 10.99 6.79
C LEU A 73 2.62 12.31 6.23
N GLU A 74 3.31 12.93 5.28
CA GLU A 74 2.86 14.16 4.63
C GLU A 74 1.57 13.96 3.84
N SER A 75 1.44 12.84 3.12
CA SER A 75 0.22 12.52 2.37
C SER A 75 -0.99 12.36 3.28
N ILE A 76 -0.82 11.79 4.47
CA ILE A 76 -1.89 11.66 5.47
C ILE A 76 -2.15 13.01 6.13
N ARG A 77 -1.09 13.72 6.56
CA ARG A 77 -1.18 15.04 7.20
C ARG A 77 -1.99 16.03 6.36
N ALA A 78 -1.75 16.06 5.05
CA ALA A 78 -2.44 16.95 4.12
C ALA A 78 -3.97 16.76 4.08
N VAL A 79 -4.47 15.63 4.57
CA VAL A 79 -5.89 15.24 4.48
C VAL A 79 -6.46 14.73 5.79
N LEU A 80 -5.72 14.85 6.90
CA LEU A 80 -6.11 14.36 8.22
C LEU A 80 -7.32 15.14 8.73
N THR A 81 -8.33 14.45 9.24
CA THR A 81 -9.49 15.12 9.85
C THR A 81 -9.11 15.65 11.23
N GLU A 82 -9.07 16.97 11.37
CA GLU A 82 -8.77 17.62 12.65
C GLU A 82 -9.94 17.53 13.63
N ARG A 83 -9.63 17.52 14.92
CA ARG A 83 -10.61 17.44 16.00
C ARG A 83 -10.07 18.13 17.25
N GLU A 84 -10.89 18.96 17.88
CA GLU A 84 -10.59 19.57 19.17
C GLU A 84 -10.60 18.52 20.30
N GLU A 85 -9.86 18.80 21.38
CA GLU A 85 -9.89 17.99 22.60
C GLU A 85 -11.33 17.92 23.14
N GLY A 86 -11.83 16.70 23.38
CA GLY A 86 -13.17 16.51 23.95
C GLY A 86 -13.18 16.60 25.48
N GLU A 87 -14.35 16.38 26.07
CA GLU A 87 -14.52 16.43 27.53
C GLU A 87 -13.68 15.33 28.24
N ASN A 88 -13.47 14.18 27.60
CA ASN A 88 -12.65 13.11 28.14
C ASN A 88 -11.24 13.11 27.55
N LYS A 89 -10.32 13.85 28.18
CA LYS A 89 -8.91 13.99 27.78
C LYS A 89 -8.14 12.69 27.53
N TYR A 90 -8.60 11.55 28.06
CA TYR A 90 -7.94 10.25 27.88
C TYR A 90 -8.40 9.49 26.63
N HIS A 91 -9.55 9.84 26.08
CA HIS A 91 -10.18 9.17 24.94
C HIS A 91 -10.44 10.12 23.76
N ASP A 92 -10.65 11.41 24.05
CA ASP A 92 -10.89 12.48 23.08
C ASP A 92 -9.63 13.33 22.92
N LEU A 93 -8.58 12.70 22.39
CA LEU A 93 -7.34 13.38 22.07
C LEU A 93 -7.58 14.41 20.96
N GLU A 94 -6.90 15.53 21.08
CA GLU A 94 -6.80 16.53 20.01
C GLU A 94 -6.04 15.95 18.80
N VAL A 95 -6.53 16.26 17.60
CA VAL A 95 -5.91 15.87 16.34
C VAL A 95 -5.67 17.14 15.54
N ILE A 96 -4.39 17.52 15.42
CA ILE A 96 -3.92 18.68 14.65
C ILE A 96 -2.99 18.18 13.55
N ARG A 97 -3.15 18.71 12.33
CA ARG A 97 -2.32 18.35 11.17
C ARG A 97 -0.86 18.68 11.40
N ASP A 98 -0.56 19.90 11.82
CA ASP A 98 0.81 20.41 11.93
C ASP A 98 1.65 19.65 12.95
N ASP A 99 1.01 19.03 13.93
CA ASP A 99 1.67 18.22 14.96
C ASP A 99 1.65 16.72 14.59
N PHE A 100 1.08 16.31 13.45
CA PHE A 100 0.97 14.89 13.10
C PHE A 100 2.34 14.28 12.77
N ASP A 101 2.71 13.23 13.52
CA ASP A 101 3.91 12.43 13.35
C ASP A 101 3.56 10.93 13.42
N ILE A 102 4.58 10.09 13.34
CA ILE A 102 4.44 8.62 13.36
C ILE A 102 4.04 8.06 14.74
N GLU A 103 4.45 8.68 15.84
CA GLU A 103 4.00 8.26 17.18
C GLU A 103 2.49 8.52 17.30
N LYS A 104 2.05 9.70 16.86
CA LYS A 104 0.63 10.07 16.81
C LYS A 104 -0.17 9.20 15.84
N LEU A 105 0.41 8.76 14.73
CA LEU A 105 -0.23 7.80 13.83
C LEU A 105 -0.69 6.54 14.59
N PHE A 106 0.21 5.90 15.35
CA PHE A 106 -0.11 4.69 16.10
C PHE A 106 -1.06 4.97 17.27
N ILE A 107 -0.89 6.08 17.99
CA ILE A 107 -1.79 6.48 19.08
C ILE A 107 -3.21 6.70 18.55
N PHE A 108 -3.35 7.45 17.46
CA PHE A 108 -4.64 7.77 16.86
C PHE A 108 -5.32 6.54 16.26
N ASP A 109 -4.58 5.62 15.65
CA ASP A 109 -5.15 4.36 15.15
C ASP A 109 -5.62 3.46 16.31
N HIS A 110 -4.78 3.29 17.33
CA HIS A 110 -5.12 2.50 18.51
C HIS A 110 -6.40 3.01 19.20
N LYS A 111 -6.59 4.33 19.24
CA LYS A 111 -7.78 4.99 19.78
C LYS A 111 -8.97 5.01 18.81
N GLY A 112 -8.78 4.59 17.55
CA GLY A 112 -9.82 4.57 16.52
C GLY A 112 -10.22 5.95 16.00
N ILE A 113 -9.37 6.96 16.19
CA ILE A 113 -9.60 8.36 15.81
C ILE A 113 -8.77 8.81 14.61
N LEU A 114 -7.85 7.98 14.11
CA LEU A 114 -7.10 8.28 12.88
C LEU A 114 -8.04 8.23 11.66
N ARG A 115 -8.39 9.41 11.14
CA ARG A 115 -9.32 9.57 10.02
C ARG A 115 -8.83 10.62 9.03
N ILE A 116 -9.18 10.43 7.77
CA ILE A 116 -8.92 11.39 6.70
C ILE A 116 -10.22 11.92 6.11
N ASP A 117 -10.19 13.15 5.62
CA ASP A 117 -11.32 13.81 5.00
C ASP A 117 -11.76 13.04 3.74
N ASN A 118 -13.07 12.89 3.58
CA ASN A 118 -13.68 12.33 2.38
C ASN A 118 -14.43 13.42 1.61
N ASP A 119 -13.68 14.21 0.86
CA ASP A 119 -14.23 15.27 0.01
C ASP A 119 -14.81 14.75 -1.32
N ILE A 120 -14.52 13.50 -1.67
CA ILE A 120 -15.12 12.80 -2.82
C ILE A 120 -16.39 12.10 -2.34
N LYS A 121 -17.51 12.83 -2.37
CA LYS A 121 -18.84 12.32 -1.98
C LYS A 121 -19.63 11.97 -3.24
N LEU A 122 -19.82 10.68 -3.50
CA LEU A 122 -20.78 10.19 -4.50
C LEU A 122 -21.97 9.51 -3.80
N GLU A 123 -22.99 9.14 -4.56
CA GLU A 123 -24.27 8.63 -4.04
C GLU A 123 -24.13 7.43 -3.07
N PHE A 124 -23.08 6.62 -3.24
CA PHE A 124 -22.87 5.35 -2.52
C PHE A 124 -22.02 5.46 -1.25
N ASP A 125 -21.23 6.53 -1.08
CA ASP A 125 -20.45 6.77 0.13
C ASP A 125 -20.60 8.22 0.60
N LYS A 126 -21.38 8.40 1.67
CA LYS A 126 -21.73 9.69 2.26
C LYS A 126 -20.95 9.99 3.54
N ARG A 127 -19.95 9.16 3.88
CA ARG A 127 -19.12 9.39 5.07
C ARG A 127 -18.34 10.68 4.91
N ASP A 128 -18.30 11.51 5.96
CA ASP A 128 -17.49 12.74 5.97
C ASP A 128 -15.99 12.45 6.12
N SER A 129 -15.65 11.32 6.74
CA SER A 129 -14.27 10.90 6.94
C SER A 129 -14.11 9.39 6.84
N ILE A 130 -12.94 8.97 6.39
CA ILE A 130 -12.53 7.57 6.23
C ILE A 130 -11.55 7.23 7.34
N ARG A 131 -11.81 6.14 8.06
CA ARG A 131 -10.88 5.61 9.07
C ARG A 131 -9.64 5.04 8.37
N LEU A 132 -8.47 5.35 8.90
CA LEU A 132 -7.24 4.63 8.62
C LEU A 132 -6.92 3.66 9.76
N THR A 133 -6.24 2.59 9.43
CA THR A 133 -5.67 1.65 10.38
C THR A 133 -4.39 1.05 9.82
N HIS A 134 -3.68 0.22 10.58
CA HIS A 134 -2.48 -0.45 10.09
C HIS A 134 -2.53 -1.95 10.32
N ILE A 135 -1.72 -2.66 9.55
CA ILE A 135 -1.32 -4.03 9.80
C ILE A 135 0.19 -4.12 9.85
N ILE A 136 0.67 -5.12 10.58
CA ILE A 136 2.09 -5.45 10.70
C ILE A 136 2.34 -6.86 10.15
N ILE A 137 3.48 -7.02 9.48
CA ILE A 137 3.89 -8.25 8.85
C ILE A 137 5.34 -8.49 9.24
N HIS A 138 5.70 -9.74 9.59
CA HIS A 138 7.10 -10.11 9.78
C HIS A 138 7.91 -9.72 8.54
N ARG A 139 9.02 -8.99 8.74
CA ARG A 139 9.84 -8.48 7.64
C ARG A 139 10.26 -9.57 6.66
N ASP A 140 10.75 -10.70 7.17
CA ASP A 140 11.19 -11.85 6.37
C ASP A 140 10.03 -12.44 5.54
N VAL A 141 8.81 -12.48 6.12
CA VAL A 141 7.62 -12.97 5.41
C VAL A 141 7.23 -12.02 4.28
N TYR A 142 7.24 -10.71 4.52
CA TYR A 142 6.93 -9.71 3.50
C TYR A 142 7.88 -9.82 2.30
N TYR A 143 9.19 -9.81 2.54
CA TYR A 143 10.17 -9.86 1.45
C TYR A 143 10.20 -11.21 0.73
N SER A 144 10.00 -12.32 1.44
CA SER A 144 9.85 -13.63 0.77
C SER A 144 8.64 -13.66 -0.17
N ILE A 145 7.52 -13.02 0.21
CA ILE A 145 6.36 -12.87 -0.67
C ILE A 145 6.72 -12.04 -1.89
N VAL A 146 7.31 -10.85 -1.67
CA VAL A 146 7.64 -9.89 -2.72
C VAL A 146 8.56 -10.50 -3.78
N GLU A 147 9.59 -11.23 -3.37
CA GLU A 147 10.55 -11.85 -4.28
C GLU A 147 10.01 -13.12 -4.97
N SER A 148 9.13 -13.88 -4.30
CA SER A 148 8.58 -15.14 -4.84
C SER A 148 7.40 -14.93 -5.78
N THR A 149 6.62 -13.87 -5.58
CA THR A 149 5.39 -13.63 -6.33
C THR A 149 5.70 -13.38 -7.81
N LYS A 150 4.90 -14.02 -8.67
CA LYS A 150 4.89 -13.80 -10.12
C LYS A 150 3.53 -13.26 -10.54
N ILE A 151 3.52 -12.43 -11.56
CA ILE A 151 2.33 -11.78 -12.09
C ILE A 151 2.19 -12.17 -13.55
N SER A 152 1.07 -12.79 -13.87
CA SER A 152 0.71 -13.21 -15.20
C SER A 152 0.30 -11.99 -16.02
N ARG A 153 0.93 -11.77 -17.17
CA ARG A 153 0.63 -10.68 -18.09
C ARG A 153 0.40 -11.23 -19.49
N TRP A 154 -0.65 -10.76 -20.16
CA TRP A 154 -0.86 -11.06 -21.58
C TRP A 154 0.13 -10.25 -22.42
N ASN A 155 0.98 -10.94 -23.17
CA ASN A 155 1.83 -10.36 -24.19
C ASN A 155 1.06 -10.39 -25.52
N GLY A 156 0.60 -9.21 -25.96
CA GLY A 156 -0.18 -9.07 -27.18
C GLY A 156 0.63 -9.34 -28.46
N ASP A 157 1.94 -9.14 -28.44
CA ASP A 157 2.80 -9.30 -29.62
C ASP A 157 3.02 -10.78 -29.92
N ASP A 158 3.24 -11.58 -28.89
CA ASP A 158 3.49 -13.03 -29.00
C ASP A 158 2.20 -13.86 -28.83
N GLY A 159 1.10 -13.24 -28.41
CA GLY A 159 -0.18 -13.91 -28.18
C GLY A 159 -0.12 -14.94 -27.05
N GLU A 160 0.72 -14.71 -26.06
CA GLU A 160 0.94 -15.62 -24.93
C GLU A 160 0.86 -14.92 -23.58
N THR A 161 0.65 -15.69 -22.51
CA THR A 161 0.75 -15.17 -21.13
C THR A 161 2.15 -15.42 -20.62
N ILE A 162 2.82 -14.36 -20.17
CA ILE A 162 4.15 -14.42 -19.55
C ILE A 162 4.04 -14.20 -18.05
N GLU A 163 4.95 -14.80 -17.28
CA GLU A 163 5.05 -14.60 -15.84
C GLU A 163 6.17 -13.59 -15.53
N CYS A 164 5.78 -12.43 -14.99
CA CYS A 164 6.70 -11.36 -14.63
C CYS A 164 7.01 -11.40 -13.12
N GLY A 165 8.30 -11.49 -12.79
CA GLY A 165 8.78 -11.32 -11.41
C GLY A 165 9.20 -9.88 -11.12
N LEU A 166 9.52 -9.59 -9.86
CA LEU A 166 9.98 -8.26 -9.44
C LEU A 166 11.17 -7.73 -10.24
N ALA A 167 12.12 -8.60 -10.59
CA ALA A 167 13.27 -8.25 -11.42
C ALA A 167 12.87 -7.69 -12.81
N SER A 168 11.78 -8.19 -13.40
CA SER A 168 11.28 -7.70 -14.69
C SER A 168 10.78 -6.26 -14.60
N TYR A 169 10.14 -5.89 -13.48
CA TYR A 169 9.73 -4.50 -13.23
C TYR A 169 10.92 -3.59 -12.92
N ARG A 170 11.86 -4.05 -12.10
CA ARG A 170 13.09 -3.31 -11.78
C ARG A 170 13.92 -2.97 -13.01
N ALA A 171 13.92 -3.85 -14.02
CA ALA A 171 14.60 -3.61 -15.29
C ALA A 171 14.04 -2.42 -16.09
N GLU A 172 12.79 -2.01 -15.82
CA GLU A 172 12.12 -0.90 -16.52
C GLU A 172 12.18 0.44 -15.77
N TYR A 173 12.84 0.50 -14.60
CA TYR A 173 12.88 1.73 -13.78
C TYR A 173 13.48 2.91 -14.52
N ASP A 174 14.60 2.71 -15.21
CA ASP A 174 15.25 3.79 -15.96
C ASP A 174 14.37 4.29 -17.11
N THR A 175 13.70 3.37 -17.81
CA THR A 175 12.76 3.72 -18.88
C THR A 175 11.60 4.55 -18.32
N TYR A 176 10.97 4.10 -17.23
CA TYR A 176 9.89 4.83 -16.57
C TYR A 176 10.32 6.23 -16.08
N VAL A 177 11.49 6.33 -15.44
CA VAL A 177 12.04 7.62 -14.98
C VAL A 177 12.30 8.55 -16.17
N ASN A 178 12.82 8.04 -17.29
CA ASN A 178 13.05 8.84 -18.49
C ASN A 178 11.73 9.31 -19.12
N ASP A 179 10.71 8.45 -19.17
CA ASP A 179 9.38 8.81 -19.67
C ASP A 179 8.72 9.89 -18.80
N LEU A 180 8.87 9.79 -17.47
CA LEU A 180 8.36 10.79 -16.52
C LEU A 180 9.12 12.12 -16.63
N ASN A 181 10.45 12.09 -16.79
CA ASN A 181 11.25 13.29 -17.07
C ASN A 181 10.82 13.97 -18.37
N ALA A 182 10.59 13.19 -19.43
CA ALA A 182 10.11 13.72 -20.69
C ALA A 182 8.78 14.47 -20.51
N LEU A 183 7.84 13.92 -19.74
CA LEU A 183 6.57 14.59 -19.42
C LEU A 183 6.76 15.91 -18.65
N VAL A 184 7.69 15.94 -17.69
CA VAL A 184 7.98 17.14 -16.89
C VAL A 184 8.66 18.24 -17.71
N THR A 185 9.57 17.86 -18.62
CA THR A 185 10.32 18.82 -19.46
C THR A 185 9.50 19.48 -20.56
N VAL A 186 8.31 18.96 -20.87
CA VAL A 186 7.40 19.56 -21.85
C VAL A 186 6.67 20.74 -21.19
N GLU A 187 7.38 21.87 -21.07
CA GLU A 187 6.78 23.16 -20.73
C GLU A 187 5.93 23.67 -21.91
N GLY A 188 4.64 23.89 -21.67
CA GLY A 188 3.73 24.53 -22.63
C GLY A 188 2.77 23.60 -23.40
N ASP A 189 2.11 24.17 -24.42
CA ASP A 189 1.32 23.43 -25.39
C ASP A 189 2.26 22.51 -26.17
N VAL A 190 2.04 21.20 -26.07
CA VAL A 190 2.76 20.23 -26.90
C VAL A 190 2.45 20.58 -28.35
N ASP A 191 3.47 20.61 -29.20
CA ASP A 191 3.27 20.74 -30.63
C ASP A 191 2.23 19.69 -31.07
N PRO A 192 1.04 20.10 -31.56
CA PRO A 192 0.01 19.16 -31.99
C PRO A 192 0.50 18.20 -33.09
N ASP A 193 1.56 18.59 -33.81
CA ASP A 193 2.20 17.75 -34.83
C ASP A 193 3.13 16.68 -34.23
N ASP A 194 3.56 16.83 -32.96
CA ASP A 194 4.19 15.75 -32.18
C ASP A 194 3.12 14.90 -31.47
N ILE A 195 2.43 14.11 -32.29
CA ILE A 195 1.35 13.21 -31.86
C ILE A 195 1.80 12.31 -30.71
N LYS A 196 3.07 11.88 -30.66
CA LYS A 196 3.56 10.99 -29.60
C LYS A 196 3.64 11.72 -28.27
N ALA A 197 4.26 12.90 -28.23
CA ALA A 197 4.33 13.70 -27.02
C ALA A 197 2.92 14.11 -26.54
N TYR A 198 2.02 14.47 -27.47
CA TYR A 198 0.65 14.83 -27.15
C TYR A 198 -0.11 13.64 -26.55
N MET A 199 -0.02 12.46 -27.16
CA MET A 199 -0.66 11.25 -26.65
C MET A 199 -0.11 10.82 -25.29
N ASN A 200 1.19 10.96 -25.05
CA ASN A 200 1.79 10.67 -23.75
C ASN A 200 1.30 11.65 -22.67
N LYS A 201 1.26 12.94 -22.96
CA LYS A 201 0.70 13.94 -22.05
C LYS A 201 -0.78 13.68 -21.78
N PHE A 202 -1.56 13.36 -22.83
CA PHE A 202 -2.98 13.01 -22.70
C PHE A 202 -3.18 11.76 -21.84
N LYS A 203 -2.42 10.69 -22.05
CA LYS A 203 -2.43 9.48 -21.20
C LYS A 203 -2.10 9.82 -19.75
N TYR A 204 -1.11 10.67 -19.51
CA TYR A 204 -0.76 11.11 -18.16
C TYR A 204 -1.87 11.94 -17.51
N ASP A 205 -2.41 12.94 -18.22
CA ASP A 205 -3.48 13.80 -17.71
C ASP A 205 -4.76 13.01 -17.41
N MET A 206 -5.07 12.02 -18.24
CA MET A 206 -6.25 11.17 -18.09
C MET A 206 -6.05 10.07 -17.04
N ASN A 207 -4.90 9.40 -17.02
CA ASN A 207 -4.69 8.14 -16.30
C ASN A 207 -3.51 8.16 -15.32
N GLY A 208 -2.65 9.17 -15.36
CA GLY A 208 -1.38 9.19 -14.62
C GLY A 208 -0.32 8.25 -15.22
N GLU A 209 -0.53 7.80 -16.47
CA GLU A 209 0.37 6.89 -17.20
C GLU A 209 1.54 7.66 -17.79
N ALA A 210 2.75 7.36 -17.33
CA ALA A 210 3.99 7.88 -17.88
C ALA A 210 4.70 6.80 -18.71
N GLY A 211 4.42 6.79 -20.02
CA GLY A 211 4.94 5.79 -20.94
C GLY A 211 4.13 4.48 -20.95
N ASP A 212 4.70 3.45 -21.59
CA ASP A 212 4.03 2.16 -21.85
C ASP A 212 4.74 0.97 -21.14
N THR A 213 5.42 1.24 -20.03
CA THR A 213 6.12 0.22 -19.21
C THR A 213 5.16 -0.52 -18.27
N MET A 214 5.53 -1.72 -17.81
CA MET A 214 4.83 -2.41 -16.72
C MET A 214 4.81 -1.56 -15.44
N VAL A 215 5.88 -0.82 -15.20
CA VAL A 215 5.96 0.12 -14.08
C VAL A 215 4.92 1.21 -14.23
N ALA A 216 4.82 1.84 -15.41
CA ALA A 216 3.82 2.87 -15.70
C ALA A 216 2.39 2.34 -15.47
N GLU A 217 2.09 1.13 -15.93
CA GLU A 217 0.80 0.46 -15.74
C GLU A 217 0.46 0.30 -14.26
N VAL A 218 1.42 -0.11 -13.42
CA VAL A 218 1.20 -0.30 -11.97
C VAL A 218 1.06 1.03 -11.24
N ILE A 219 1.87 2.02 -11.59
CA ILE A 219 1.85 3.34 -10.94
C ILE A 219 0.61 4.14 -11.33
N SER A 220 0.20 4.04 -12.59
CA SER A 220 -1.04 4.65 -13.07
C SER A 220 -2.26 3.94 -12.54
N ASN A 221 -2.13 2.64 -12.25
CA ASN A 221 -3.22 1.83 -11.74
C ASN A 221 -3.83 2.59 -10.59
N ARG A 222 -5.10 2.92 -10.74
CA ARG A 222 -5.85 3.84 -9.90
C ARG A 222 -6.10 3.21 -8.52
N GLY A 223 -5.23 2.35 -7.99
CA GLY A 223 -5.44 1.57 -6.79
C GLY A 223 -6.61 0.60 -6.95
N TYR A 224 -6.44 -0.59 -6.40
CA TYR A 224 -7.57 -1.48 -6.12
C TYR A 224 -8.38 -0.97 -4.91
N THR A 225 -8.85 0.26 -4.99
CA THR A 225 -9.73 0.85 -3.97
C THR A 225 -11.10 0.98 -4.61
N SER A 226 -12.16 0.78 -3.83
CA SER A 226 -13.52 1.11 -4.27
C SER A 226 -13.48 2.46 -4.97
N TYR A 227 -14.01 2.46 -6.19
CA TYR A 227 -14.13 3.65 -6.99
C TYR A 227 -14.71 4.76 -6.09
N HIS A 228 -14.21 5.98 -6.21
CA HIS A 228 -14.83 7.19 -5.64
C HIS A 228 -14.60 7.50 -4.15
N MET A 229 -13.46 7.13 -3.58
CA MET A 229 -13.01 7.67 -2.29
C MET A 229 -11.69 8.44 -2.40
N ARG A 230 -11.46 9.34 -1.43
CA ARG A 230 -10.15 10.01 -1.25
C ARG A 230 -9.02 8.98 -1.26
N ARG A 231 -7.94 9.31 -1.98
CA ARG A 231 -6.67 8.59 -1.95
C ARG A 231 -5.61 9.54 -1.40
N PRO A 232 -5.11 9.33 -0.17
CA PRO A 232 -4.08 10.19 0.39
C PRO A 232 -2.80 10.11 -0.45
N ILE A 233 -2.45 8.91 -0.93
CA ILE A 233 -1.24 8.66 -1.69
C ILE A 233 -1.61 8.44 -3.17
N LYS A 234 -1.19 9.37 -4.03
CA LYS A 234 -1.36 9.30 -5.49
C LYS A 234 0.03 9.16 -6.14
N LEU A 235 0.48 7.92 -6.34
CA LEU A 235 1.86 7.63 -6.77
C LEU A 235 2.28 8.39 -8.03
N SER A 236 1.45 8.40 -9.08
CA SER A 236 1.76 9.12 -10.32
C SER A 236 2.01 10.61 -10.12
N LYS A 237 1.26 11.26 -9.21
CA LYS A 237 1.47 12.66 -8.84
C LYS A 237 2.74 12.81 -8.02
N ILE A 238 2.91 11.99 -6.97
CA ILE A 238 4.07 12.05 -6.08
C ILE A 238 5.37 11.91 -6.87
N PHE A 239 5.46 10.92 -7.77
CA PHE A 239 6.67 10.74 -8.58
C PHE A 239 6.91 11.90 -9.54
N LYS A 240 5.86 12.50 -10.11
CA LYS A 240 6.02 13.70 -10.94
C LYS A 240 6.58 14.86 -10.13
N ASP A 241 5.99 15.13 -8.96
CA ASP A 241 6.42 16.22 -8.06
C ASP A 241 7.88 16.03 -7.60
N MET A 242 8.29 14.79 -7.32
CA MET A 242 9.67 14.43 -6.98
C MET A 242 10.63 14.65 -8.17
N VAL A 243 10.27 14.20 -9.37
CA VAL A 243 11.09 14.42 -10.58
C VAL A 243 11.21 15.90 -10.91
N GLU A 244 10.13 16.68 -10.78
CA GLU A 244 10.12 18.15 -10.91
C GLU A 244 11.08 18.82 -9.91
N SER A 245 11.21 18.26 -8.71
CA SER A 245 12.10 18.74 -7.66
C SER A 245 13.56 18.27 -7.83
N GLY A 246 13.83 17.39 -8.81
CA GLY A 246 15.14 16.79 -9.06
C GLY A 246 15.49 15.63 -8.11
N ASP A 247 14.51 15.09 -7.39
CA ASP A 247 14.70 13.99 -6.45
C ASP A 247 14.85 12.65 -7.17
N ASN A 248 15.64 11.75 -6.58
CA ASN A 248 15.76 10.38 -7.06
C ASN A 248 14.55 9.55 -6.58
N ILE A 249 13.67 9.17 -7.49
CA ILE A 249 12.47 8.40 -7.15
C ILE A 249 12.69 6.89 -7.02
N LYS A 250 13.87 6.36 -7.39
CA LYS A 250 14.05 4.90 -7.56
C LYS A 250 13.79 4.08 -6.30
N THR A 251 14.15 4.59 -5.13
CA THR A 251 13.94 3.88 -3.86
C THR A 251 12.47 3.83 -3.47
N VAL A 252 11.75 4.95 -3.62
CA VAL A 252 10.30 5.03 -3.41
C VAL A 252 9.54 4.21 -4.47
N LEU A 253 10.04 4.19 -5.70
CA LEU A 253 9.52 3.34 -6.77
C LEU A 253 9.68 1.85 -6.44
N ASP A 254 10.84 1.43 -5.92
CA ASP A 254 11.07 0.06 -5.47
C ASP A 254 10.13 -0.33 -4.34
N ASN A 255 9.87 0.58 -3.39
CA ASN A 255 8.90 0.40 -2.33
C ASN A 255 7.48 0.18 -2.88
N ALA A 256 7.02 1.06 -3.79
CA ALA A 256 5.70 0.97 -4.40
C ALA A 256 5.49 -0.32 -5.21
N ILE A 257 6.50 -0.71 -6.02
CA ILE A 257 6.45 -1.95 -6.80
C ILE A 257 6.52 -3.17 -5.89
N SER A 258 7.37 -3.17 -4.86
CA SER A 258 7.39 -4.25 -3.86
C SER A 258 6.03 -4.42 -3.20
N PHE A 259 5.40 -3.32 -2.79
CA PHE A 259 4.05 -3.34 -2.24
C PHE A 259 3.03 -3.89 -3.24
N TYR A 260 3.13 -3.53 -4.52
CA TYR A 260 2.25 -4.08 -5.56
C TYR A 260 2.36 -5.61 -5.64
N PHE A 261 3.58 -6.17 -5.62
CA PHE A 261 3.78 -7.63 -5.59
C PHE A 261 3.17 -8.27 -4.34
N PHE A 262 3.38 -7.65 -3.17
CA PHE A 262 2.73 -8.10 -1.94
C PHE A 262 1.19 -8.08 -2.04
N ASN A 263 0.62 -7.02 -2.58
CA ASN A 263 -0.83 -6.90 -2.74
C ASN A 263 -1.40 -7.92 -3.74
N GLN A 264 -0.67 -8.19 -4.83
CA GLN A 264 -1.04 -9.26 -5.77
C GLN A 264 -1.03 -10.64 -5.10
N PHE A 265 -0.04 -10.91 -4.25
CA PHE A 265 -0.04 -12.11 -3.43
C PHE A 265 -1.26 -12.16 -2.51
N MET A 266 -1.58 -11.08 -1.78
CA MET A 266 -2.72 -11.05 -0.88
C MET A 266 -4.03 -11.37 -1.62
N ASN A 267 -4.19 -10.81 -2.82
CA ASN A 267 -5.32 -11.09 -3.69
C ASN A 267 -5.39 -12.57 -4.10
N ARG A 268 -4.30 -13.12 -4.66
CA ARG A 268 -4.22 -14.51 -5.14
C ARG A 268 -4.34 -15.54 -4.00
N ALA A 269 -3.74 -15.24 -2.86
CA ALA A 269 -3.83 -16.06 -1.65
C ALA A 269 -5.22 -15.98 -1.00
N ARG A 270 -6.11 -15.10 -1.49
CA ARG A 270 -7.43 -14.79 -0.91
C ARG A 270 -7.32 -14.41 0.56
N ARG A 271 -6.23 -13.71 0.89
CA ARG A 271 -6.04 -13.11 2.21
C ARG A 271 -6.71 -11.75 2.15
N SER A 272 -7.85 -11.64 2.82
CA SER A 272 -8.60 -10.42 2.93
C SER A 272 -8.01 -9.52 4.00
N TYR A 273 -8.13 -8.21 3.82
CA TYR A 273 -7.83 -7.22 4.86
C TYR A 273 -8.95 -7.14 5.93
N HIS A 274 -9.75 -8.21 6.09
CA HIS A 274 -10.91 -8.40 6.99
C HIS A 274 -11.51 -9.84 6.83
N VAL A 275 -12.73 -10.13 7.33
CA VAL A 275 -13.43 -11.46 7.38
C VAL A 275 -12.97 -12.49 6.34
N PRO A 276 -12.51 -13.70 6.74
CA PRO A 276 -11.75 -14.62 5.88
C PRO A 276 -12.58 -15.48 4.91
N SER A 277 -13.90 -15.27 4.80
CA SER A 277 -14.77 -16.16 4.02
C SER A 277 -15.91 -15.40 3.33
N GLY A 278 -16.11 -15.68 2.03
CA GLY A 278 -17.12 -15.07 1.16
C GLY A 278 -17.16 -15.75 -0.21
N SER A 279 -17.85 -15.16 -1.18
CA SER A 279 -17.85 -15.64 -2.58
C SER A 279 -16.48 -15.40 -3.21
N GLY A 280 -15.89 -16.40 -3.88
CA GLY A 280 -14.55 -16.26 -4.45
C GLY A 280 -14.52 -15.87 -5.94
N SER A 281 -13.41 -15.31 -6.39
CA SER A 281 -13.08 -15.20 -7.82
C SER A 281 -13.06 -16.58 -8.51
N GLN A 282 -13.20 -16.61 -9.84
CA GLN A 282 -13.10 -17.83 -10.66
C GLN A 282 -11.68 -18.41 -10.73
N ASP A 283 -10.68 -17.67 -10.25
CA ASP A 283 -9.30 -18.13 -10.18
C ASP A 283 -9.16 -19.37 -9.28
N SER A 284 -8.59 -20.44 -9.80
CA SER A 284 -8.40 -21.73 -9.11
C SER A 284 -6.93 -22.06 -8.84
N GLU A 285 -6.02 -21.12 -9.10
CA GLU A 285 -4.60 -21.30 -8.79
C GLU A 285 -4.36 -21.41 -7.29
N THR A 286 -3.43 -22.29 -6.90
CA THR A 286 -3.13 -22.59 -5.49
C THR A 286 -1.73 -22.17 -5.06
N TYR A 287 -0.93 -21.57 -5.95
CA TYR A 287 0.47 -21.25 -5.70
C TYR A 287 0.64 -20.31 -4.49
N ALA A 288 -0.17 -19.26 -4.42
CA ALA A 288 -0.08 -18.27 -3.34
C ALA A 288 -0.44 -18.88 -1.96
N GLN A 289 -1.37 -19.84 -1.93
CA GLN A 289 -1.75 -20.58 -0.73
C GLN A 289 -0.62 -21.51 -0.28
N VAL A 290 0.03 -22.20 -1.21
CA VAL A 290 1.21 -23.03 -0.92
C VAL A 290 2.34 -22.17 -0.37
N LEU A 291 2.62 -21.01 -0.98
CA LEU A 291 3.61 -20.07 -0.46
C LEU A 291 3.26 -19.58 0.95
N ALA A 292 2.01 -19.18 1.20
CA ALA A 292 1.55 -18.77 2.52
C ALA A 292 1.72 -19.87 3.57
N ALA A 293 1.41 -21.13 3.22
CA ALA A 293 1.57 -22.28 4.10
C ALA A 293 3.05 -22.52 4.44
N ASN A 294 3.93 -22.51 3.45
CA ASN A 294 5.37 -22.70 3.65
C ASN A 294 5.95 -21.60 4.56
N LEU A 295 5.64 -20.33 4.30
CA LEU A 295 6.09 -19.21 5.12
C LEU A 295 5.58 -19.31 6.56
N THR A 296 4.36 -19.81 6.75
CA THR A 296 3.81 -20.04 8.09
C THR A 296 4.57 -21.16 8.80
N LEU A 297 4.87 -22.27 8.13
CA LEU A 297 5.63 -23.39 8.70
C LEU A 297 7.07 -22.99 9.05
N GLU A 298 7.75 -22.26 8.16
CA GLU A 298 9.10 -21.75 8.37
C GLU A 298 9.16 -20.80 9.57
N MET A 299 8.22 -19.86 9.66
CA MET A 299 8.18 -18.90 10.75
C MET A 299 7.82 -19.58 12.09
N ALA A 300 6.90 -20.55 12.08
CA ALA A 300 6.58 -21.34 13.27
C ALA A 300 7.81 -22.11 13.78
N ALA A 301 8.59 -22.72 12.87
CA ALA A 301 9.83 -23.41 13.23
C ALA A 301 10.88 -22.45 13.81
N LYS A 302 11.02 -21.24 13.24
CA LYS A 302 11.90 -20.18 13.76
C LYS A 302 11.52 -19.78 15.19
N GLN A 303 10.23 -19.60 15.46
CA GLN A 303 9.73 -19.25 16.79
C GLN A 303 9.91 -20.39 17.79
N GLN A 304 9.63 -21.63 17.39
CA GLN A 304 9.83 -22.79 18.26
C GLN A 304 11.29 -22.90 18.68
N LYS A 305 12.22 -22.75 17.73
CA LYS A 305 13.66 -22.76 18.02
C LYS A 305 14.06 -21.66 19.01
N TYR A 306 13.53 -20.44 18.86
CA TYR A 306 13.80 -19.34 19.80
C TYR A 306 13.37 -19.70 21.22
N TRP A 307 12.19 -20.32 21.40
CA TRP A 307 11.70 -20.73 22.71
C TRP A 307 12.44 -21.94 23.29
N ASP A 308 12.96 -22.84 22.46
CA ASP A 308 13.77 -23.97 22.91
C ASP A 308 15.18 -23.52 23.39
N GLU A 309 15.63 -22.33 22.99
CA GLU A 309 16.95 -21.76 23.33
C GLU A 309 16.94 -20.86 24.57
N ILE A 310 15.76 -20.51 25.12
CA ILE A 310 15.56 -19.67 26.32
C ILE A 310 15.30 -20.53 27.55
#